data_AF-A0A3N5FRU6-F1
#
_entry.id   AF-A0A3N5FRU6-F1
#
_cell.length_a   1.000
_cell.length_b   1.000
_cell.length_c   1.000
_cell.angle_alpha   90.00
_cell.angle_beta   90.00
_cell.angle_gamma   90.00
#
_symmetry.space_group_name_H-M   'P 1'
#
loop_
_entity.id
_entity.type
_entity.pdbx_description
1 polymer ?
#
loop_
_entity_poly.entity_id
_entity_poly.type
_entity_poly.pdbx_seq_one_letter_code
_entity_poly.pdbx_strand_id
1 'polypeptide(L)'
;MSDPKADARAKLGLSADQFKSLRAFLDGSSFKIKPVCDHSHTRTEEWAGRMGLDMEALVDVLKSMGGACDCKVLAQVTPDKFGW
;
A
#
# COMPACT_ATOMS: atom_id res chain seq x y z
N MET A 1 9.49 -13.07 -20.16
CA MET A 1 8.81 -13.39 -18.89
C MET A 1 8.51 -12.06 -18.23
N SER A 2 7.25 -11.63 -18.25
CA SER A 2 6.87 -10.34 -17.66
C SER A 2 6.94 -10.47 -16.15
N ASP A 3 7.75 -9.63 -15.50
CA ASP A 3 7.92 -9.64 -14.07
C ASP A 3 6.58 -9.23 -13.42
N PRO A 4 5.90 -10.10 -12.65
CA PRO A 4 4.59 -9.79 -12.07
C PRO A 4 4.64 -8.59 -11.11
N LYS A 5 5.85 -8.21 -10.65
CA LYS A 5 6.09 -7.05 -9.79
C LYS A 5 5.99 -5.74 -10.58
N ALA A 6 6.46 -5.73 -11.82
CA ALA A 6 6.36 -4.57 -12.72
C ALA A 6 4.90 -4.33 -13.17
N ASP A 7 4.12 -5.41 -13.27
CA ASP A 7 2.70 -5.37 -13.67
C ASP A 7 1.81 -4.70 -12.63
N ALA A 8 2.04 -4.93 -11.33
CA ALA A 8 1.30 -4.26 -10.25
C ALA A 8 1.55 -2.74 -10.22
N ARG A 9 2.80 -2.32 -10.47
CA ARG A 9 3.17 -0.90 -10.56
C ARG A 9 2.57 -0.24 -11.80
N ALA A 10 2.55 -0.95 -12.92
CA ALA A 10 1.93 -0.49 -14.16
C ALA A 10 0.39 -0.41 -14.04
N LYS A 11 -0.25 -1.36 -13.34
CA LYS A 11 -1.69 -1.36 -13.10
C LYS A 11 -2.18 -0.20 -12.24
N LEU A 12 -1.37 0.23 -11.26
CA LEU A 12 -1.72 1.37 -10.40
C LEU A 12 -1.14 2.70 -10.85
N GLY A 13 -0.13 2.70 -11.73
CA GLY A 13 0.64 3.89 -12.05
C GLY A 13 1.41 4.48 -10.86
N LEU A 14 1.54 3.75 -9.75
CA LEU A 14 2.23 4.24 -8.55
C LEU A 14 3.73 4.38 -8.81
N SER A 15 4.24 5.59 -8.65
CA SER A 15 5.67 5.83 -8.62
C SER A 15 6.30 5.28 -7.33
N ALA A 16 7.60 5.00 -7.36
CA ALA A 16 8.34 4.57 -6.18
C ALA A 16 8.23 5.58 -5.02
N ASP A 17 8.14 6.88 -5.34
CA ASP A 17 8.00 7.94 -4.34
C ASP A 17 6.62 7.94 -3.67
N GLN A 18 5.56 7.70 -4.45
CA GLN A 18 4.22 7.52 -3.90
C GLN A 18 4.15 6.29 -3.00
N PHE A 19 4.76 5.16 -3.38
CA PHE A 19 4.79 3.97 -2.52
C PHE A 19 5.53 4.22 -1.19
N LYS A 20 6.67 4.93 -1.22
CA LYS A 20 7.36 5.35 0.01
C LYS A 20 6.50 6.26 0.88
N SER A 21 5.79 7.20 0.27
CA SER A 21 4.88 8.11 0.97
C SER A 21 3.74 7.36 1.65
N LEU A 22 3.10 6.39 0.96
CA LEU A 22 2.09 5.52 1.56
C LEU A 22 2.68 4.77 2.76
N ARG A 23 3.86 4.18 2.60
CA ARG A 23 4.53 3.43 3.66
C ARG A 23 4.83 4.30 4.88
N ALA A 24 5.36 5.50 4.67
CA ALA A 24 5.64 6.46 5.73
C ALA A 24 4.35 6.95 6.41
N PHE A 25 3.27 7.13 5.65
CA PHE A 25 1.97 7.51 6.17
C PHE A 25 1.37 6.41 7.06
N LEU A 26 1.42 5.16 6.61
CA LEU A 26 0.96 4.00 7.36
C LEU A 26 1.85 3.76 8.60
N ASP A 27 3.18 3.83 8.47
CA ASP A 27 4.12 3.64 9.59
C ASP A 27 3.95 4.74 10.67
N GLY A 28 3.90 6.00 10.23
CA GLY A 28 3.72 7.15 11.12
C GLY A 28 2.34 7.22 11.80
N SER A 29 1.31 6.64 11.18
CA SER A 29 -0.05 6.57 11.71
C SER A 29 -0.33 5.32 12.54
N SER A 30 0.43 4.23 12.31
CA SER A 30 0.17 2.91 12.91
C SER A 30 1.14 2.53 14.04
N PHE A 31 2.07 3.38 14.47
CA PHE A 31 3.08 2.94 15.45
C PHE A 31 3.32 3.85 16.66
N LYS A 32 2.59 4.98 16.80
CA LYS A 32 2.82 5.87 17.96
C LYS A 32 2.25 5.34 19.28
N ILE A 33 1.18 4.55 19.26
CA ILE A 33 0.59 3.89 20.44
C ILE A 33 -0.03 2.58 19.94
N LYS A 34 0.61 1.43 20.18
CA LYS A 34 0.19 0.06 19.76
C LYS A 34 -1.24 -0.01 19.19
N PRO A 35 -1.47 0.24 17.89
CA PRO A 35 -2.79 0.09 17.36
C PRO A 35 -3.02 -1.40 17.18
N VAL A 36 -4.08 -1.87 17.82
CA VAL A 36 -4.73 -3.11 17.42
C VAL A 36 -5.00 -2.96 15.93
N CYS A 37 -4.50 -3.89 15.11
CA CYS A 37 -4.76 -3.84 13.69
C CYS A 37 -6.28 -3.96 13.48
N ASP A 38 -6.91 -2.90 13.00
CA ASP A 38 -8.36 -2.81 12.80
C ASP A 38 -8.84 -3.64 11.59
N HIS A 39 -7.92 -4.35 10.92
CA HIS A 39 -8.16 -5.17 9.73
C HIS A 39 -8.84 -4.41 8.57
N SER A 40 -8.73 -3.08 8.56
CA SER A 40 -9.26 -2.19 7.53
C SER A 40 -8.14 -1.59 6.65
N HIS A 41 -8.56 -0.96 5.55
CA HIS A 41 -7.71 -0.16 4.65
C HIS A 41 -7.94 1.35 4.83
N THR A 42 -8.59 1.76 5.91
CA THR A 42 -9.04 3.15 6.10
C THR A 42 -7.92 4.16 5.93
N ARG A 43 -6.68 3.85 6.36
CA ARG A 43 -5.55 4.76 6.18
C ARG A 43 -5.01 4.73 4.76
N THR A 44 -4.98 3.56 4.13
CA THR A 44 -4.63 3.43 2.72
C THR A 44 -5.59 4.25 1.84
N GLU A 45 -6.89 4.17 2.10
CA GLU A 45 -7.93 4.94 1.41
C GLU A 45 -7.79 6.44 1.69
N GLU A 46 -7.56 6.82 2.95
CA GLU A 46 -7.32 8.21 3.33
C GLU A 46 -6.10 8.80 2.60
N TRP A 47 -5.01 8.03 2.51
CA TRP A 47 -3.82 8.44 1.77
C TRP A 47 -4.08 8.53 0.26
N ALA A 48 -4.77 7.55 -0.32
CA ALA A 48 -5.12 7.54 -1.74
C ALA A 48 -5.95 8.76 -2.12
N GLY A 49 -6.95 9.12 -1.30
CA GLY A 49 -7.76 10.33 -1.48
C GLY A 49 -6.93 11.61 -1.46
N ARG A 50 -5.94 11.71 -0.58
CA ARG A 50 -5.01 12.87 -0.54
C ARG A 50 -4.12 12.97 -1.78
N MET A 51 -3.81 11.84 -2.41
CA MET A 51 -2.96 11.76 -3.59
C MET A 51 -3.74 11.81 -4.91
N GLY A 52 -5.08 11.88 -4.85
CA GLY A 52 -5.94 11.84 -6.03
C GLY A 52 -5.90 10.50 -6.77
N LEU A 53 -5.64 9.41 -6.05
CA LEU A 53 -5.54 8.06 -6.60
C LEU A 53 -6.87 7.32 -6.48
N ASP A 54 -7.08 6.37 -7.37
CA ASP A 54 -8.20 5.44 -7.30
C ASP A 54 -8.03 4.52 -6.07
N MET A 55 -8.91 4.72 -5.08
CA MET A 55 -8.83 4.02 -3.80
C MET A 55 -9.11 2.52 -3.96
N GLU A 56 -10.11 2.17 -4.76
CA GLU A 56 -10.55 0.77 -4.95
C GLU A 56 -9.48 -0.04 -5.68
N ALA A 57 -8.92 0.51 -6.75
CA ALA A 57 -7.82 -0.09 -7.48
C ALA A 57 -6.59 -0.28 -6.59
N LEU A 58 -6.25 0.73 -5.76
CA LEU A 58 -5.12 0.65 -4.84
C LEU A 58 -5.30 -0.51 -3.85
N VAL A 59 -6.47 -0.57 -3.23
CA VAL A 59 -6.78 -1.61 -2.25
C VAL A 59 -6.76 -3.01 -2.89
N ASP A 60 -7.31 -3.16 -4.09
CA ASP A 60 -7.32 -4.45 -4.80
C ASP A 60 -5.91 -4.97 -5.08
N VAL A 61 -5.03 -4.12 -5.60
CA VAL A 61 -3.64 -4.51 -5.85
C VAL A 61 -2.89 -4.81 -4.56
N LEU A 62 -3.06 -3.99 -3.51
CA LEU A 62 -2.44 -4.25 -2.22
C LEU A 62 -2.92 -5.59 -1.62
N LYS A 63 -4.21 -5.91 -1.75
CA LYS A 63 -4.77 -7.21 -1.37
C LYS A 63 -4.13 -8.35 -2.16
N SER A 64 -3.96 -8.20 -3.47
CA SER A 64 -3.31 -9.20 -4.33
C SER A 64 -1.87 -9.52 -3.89
N MET A 65 -1.19 -8.55 -3.25
CA MET A 65 0.17 -8.67 -2.73
C MET A 65 0.24 -9.16 -1.26
N GLY A 66 -0.90 -9.50 -0.66
CA GLY A 66 -1.01 -9.95 0.74
C GLY A 66 -1.24 -8.82 1.76
N GLY A 67 -1.44 -7.59 1.30
CA GLY A 67 -1.80 -6.42 2.09
C GLY A 67 -3.30 -6.36 2.40
N ALA A 68 -3.83 -7.37 3.09
CA ALA A 68 -5.26 -7.47 3.40
C ALA A 68 -5.81 -6.39 4.34
N CYS A 69 -4.94 -5.60 4.95
CA CYS A 69 -5.26 -4.42 5.77
C CYS A 69 -3.99 -3.56 5.92
N ASP A 70 -4.11 -2.36 6.46
CA ASP A 70 -3.00 -1.39 6.60
C ASP A 70 -1.75 -2.00 7.28
N CYS A 71 -1.92 -2.79 8.35
CA CYS A 71 -0.80 -3.44 9.03
C CYS A 71 -0.13 -4.52 8.17
N LYS A 72 -0.92 -5.23 7.35
CA LYS A 72 -0.40 -6.22 6.39
C LYS A 72 0.24 -5.56 5.19
N VAL A 73 -0.18 -4.37 4.77
CA VAL A 73 0.52 -3.60 3.73
C VAL A 73 1.96 -3.33 4.16
N LEU A 74 2.17 -2.84 5.39
CA LEU A 74 3.51 -2.63 5.92
C LEU A 74 4.33 -3.92 6.05
N ALA A 75 3.70 -5.00 6.51
CA ALA A 75 4.39 -6.26 6.78
C ALA A 75 4.66 -7.12 5.55
N GLN A 76 3.76 -7.12 4.55
CA GLN A 76 3.75 -8.08 3.44
C GLN A 76 4.08 -7.46 2.10
N VAL A 77 3.70 -6.20 1.86
CA VAL A 77 3.96 -5.51 0.60
C VAL A 77 5.32 -4.85 0.72
N THR A 78 6.41 -5.59 0.55
CA THR A 78 7.78 -5.05 0.63
C THR A 78 8.18 -4.36 -0.67
N PRO A 79 9.18 -3.47 -0.65
CA PRO A 79 9.59 -2.79 -1.88
C PRO A 79 10.11 -3.73 -2.97
N ASP A 80 10.79 -4.81 -2.59
CA ASP A 80 11.16 -5.89 -3.51
C ASP A 80 9.95 -6.50 -4.23
N LYS A 81 8.81 -6.68 -3.55
CA LYS A 81 7.57 -7.16 -4.18
C LYS A 81 6.92 -6.10 -5.07
N PHE A 82 7.13 -4.83 -4.74
CA PHE A 82 6.61 -3.68 -5.50
C PHE A 82 7.52 -3.25 -6.67
N GLY A 83 8.68 -3.88 -6.84
CA GLY A 83 9.66 -3.55 -7.89
C GLY A 83 10.46 -2.29 -7.59
N TRP A 84 10.86 -2.10 -6.33
CA TRP A 84 11.78 -1.06 -5.87
C TRP A 84 13.04 -1.67 -5.25
#